data_AF-A0A3M1YN47-F1
#
_entry.id   AF-A0A3M1YN47-F1
#
_cell.length_a   1.000
_cell.length_b   1.000
_cell.length_c   1.000
_cell.angle_alpha   90.00
_cell.angle_beta   90.00
_cell.angle_gamma   90.00
#
_symmetry.space_group_name_H-M   'P 1'
#
loop_
_entity.id
_entity.type
_entity.pdbx_description
1 polymer ?
#
loop_
_entity_poly.entity_id
_entity_poly.type
_entity_poly.pdbx_seq_one_letter_code
_entity_poly.pdbx_strand_id
1 'polypeptide(L)'
;MTSAVPKPENAGAGRTAIADTRKAYVNLRSGPGTNYRDIGDVRDKSLVIYYPDTRNNDGWVWVEQNGIGGWVHTGYVAFEDVISQPTTSTRPTPYDNAVALWHWKGSSVPYSTIDQFAAAVKAVAPNVTQVWVKVSDGPNWMGEYDEGDLAINGPQDVDRWVQVLNSHGLQFHAWCVPTGEDINAEADIIAAVCNRSGVRSMILDVEPYAGFWRAGRDPIRPFMMRIRQMIPDRFHIGMSMDPRPWHYDSIFPDEWLPFINSVHPQV
;
A
#
# COMPACT_ATOMS: atom_id res chain seq x y z
N MET A 1 -23.51 -30.20 16.75
CA MET A 1 -22.84 -29.24 15.83
C MET A 1 -22.43 -30.01 14.60
N THR A 2 -22.66 -29.47 13.41
CA THR A 2 -22.25 -30.09 12.14
C THR A 2 -20.72 -30.12 12.01
N SER A 3 -20.18 -31.17 11.39
CA SER A 3 -18.75 -31.28 11.08
C SER A 3 -18.33 -30.20 10.08
N ALA A 4 -17.07 -29.76 10.16
CA ALA A 4 -16.52 -28.83 9.17
C ALA A 4 -16.54 -29.47 7.78
N VAL A 5 -16.87 -28.67 6.77
CA VAL A 5 -16.81 -29.04 5.36
C VAL A 5 -15.56 -28.40 4.78
N PRO A 6 -14.52 -29.19 4.44
CA PRO A 6 -13.28 -28.65 3.90
C PRO A 6 -13.48 -28.07 2.50
N LYS A 7 -12.45 -27.40 2.00
CA LYS A 7 -12.36 -26.98 0.61
C LYS A 7 -12.63 -28.15 -0.34
N PRO A 8 -13.50 -27.99 -1.36
CA PRO A 8 -13.71 -29.02 -2.37
C PRO A 8 -12.41 -29.37 -3.12
N GLU A 9 -12.20 -30.65 -3.43
CA GLU A 9 -11.02 -31.10 -4.20
C GLU A 9 -10.98 -30.50 -5.61
N ASN A 10 -12.16 -30.20 -6.18
CA ASN A 10 -12.36 -29.57 -7.48
C ASN A 10 -12.53 -28.04 -7.39
N ALA A 11 -11.94 -27.38 -6.39
CA ALA A 11 -12.11 -25.94 -6.16
C ALA A 11 -11.58 -25.02 -7.27
N GLY A 12 -10.85 -25.56 -8.25
CA GLY A 12 -10.23 -24.77 -9.31
C GLY A 12 -9.11 -23.86 -8.79
N ALA A 13 -8.71 -22.90 -9.62
CA ALA A 13 -7.71 -21.91 -9.24
C ALA A 13 -8.34 -20.82 -8.35
N GLY A 14 -7.67 -20.53 -7.23
CA GLY A 14 -8.04 -19.41 -6.37
C GLY A 14 -7.77 -18.08 -7.07
N ARG A 15 -8.67 -17.13 -6.89
CA ARG A 15 -8.53 -15.76 -7.39
C ARG A 15 -8.33 -14.83 -6.22
N THR A 16 -7.29 -14.02 -6.29
CA THR A 16 -7.11 -12.91 -5.37
C THR A 16 -8.18 -11.87 -5.65
N ALA A 17 -8.96 -11.49 -4.65
CA ALA A 17 -10.03 -10.50 -4.81
C ALA A 17 -10.21 -9.65 -3.57
N ILE A 18 -10.74 -8.44 -3.78
CA ILE A 18 -11.29 -7.60 -2.72
C ILE A 18 -12.72 -8.08 -2.44
N ALA A 19 -13.00 -8.43 -1.20
CA ALA A 19 -14.30 -8.86 -0.71
C ALA A 19 -15.16 -7.62 -0.37
N ASP A 20 -16.11 -7.30 -1.25
CA ASP A 20 -17.09 -6.23 -1.08
C ASP A 20 -18.29 -6.74 -0.32
N THR A 21 -18.28 -6.55 0.99
CA THR A 21 -19.34 -7.03 1.88
C THR A 21 -20.48 -6.01 1.96
N ARG A 22 -21.71 -6.48 2.16
CA ARG A 22 -22.88 -5.60 2.28
C ARG A 22 -22.99 -4.91 3.66
N LYS A 23 -22.11 -5.25 4.60
CA LYS A 23 -22.06 -4.76 5.99
C LYS A 23 -20.59 -4.54 6.38
N ALA A 24 -20.26 -4.41 7.66
CA ALA A 24 -18.88 -4.32 8.10
C ALA A 24 -18.08 -5.62 7.90
N TYR A 25 -18.76 -6.77 7.87
CA TYR A 25 -18.18 -8.09 7.64
C TYR A 25 -19.22 -9.12 7.20
N VAL A 26 -18.74 -10.26 6.70
CA VAL A 26 -19.49 -11.51 6.54
C VAL A 26 -18.80 -12.62 7.32
N ASN A 27 -19.55 -13.44 8.03
CA ASN A 27 -18.99 -14.53 8.82
C ASN A 27 -18.37 -15.59 7.89
N LEU A 28 -17.15 -15.98 8.20
CA LEU A 28 -16.45 -17.13 7.64
C LEU A 28 -16.88 -18.37 8.42
N ARG A 29 -17.52 -19.33 7.76
CA ARG A 29 -18.09 -20.51 8.42
C ARG A 29 -17.33 -21.77 8.08
N SER A 30 -17.32 -22.69 9.05
CA SER A 30 -16.75 -24.03 8.88
C SER A 30 -17.49 -24.92 7.86
N GLY A 31 -18.64 -24.49 7.33
CA GLY A 31 -19.37 -25.16 6.28
C GLY A 31 -20.44 -24.27 5.64
N PRO A 32 -21.03 -24.69 4.50
CA PRO A 32 -21.95 -23.87 3.71
C PRO A 32 -23.35 -23.82 4.35
N GLY A 33 -23.50 -22.99 5.38
CA GLY A 33 -24.79 -22.79 6.05
C GLY A 33 -24.68 -22.10 7.41
N THR A 34 -25.77 -21.52 7.89
CA THR A 34 -25.82 -20.82 9.19
C THR A 34 -25.77 -21.76 10.39
N ASN A 35 -26.05 -23.06 10.20
CA ASN A 35 -25.93 -24.09 11.23
C ASN A 35 -24.48 -24.52 11.50
N TYR A 36 -23.55 -24.14 10.62
CA TYR A 36 -22.12 -24.39 10.82
C TYR A 36 -21.50 -23.32 11.72
N ARG A 37 -20.48 -23.72 12.46
CA ARG A 37 -19.75 -22.84 13.38
C ARG A 37 -19.11 -21.68 12.62
N ASP A 38 -19.25 -20.50 13.20
CA ASP A 38 -18.48 -19.31 12.86
C ASP A 38 -17.02 -19.48 13.29
N ILE A 39 -16.10 -19.33 12.34
CA ILE A 39 -14.66 -19.54 12.52
C ILE A 39 -13.85 -18.26 12.23
N GLY A 40 -14.52 -17.13 12.01
CA GLY A 40 -13.88 -15.85 11.75
C GLY A 40 -14.75 -14.95 10.89
N ASP A 41 -14.23 -13.78 10.53
CA ASP A 41 -14.95 -12.79 9.75
C ASP A 41 -14.12 -12.35 8.55
N VAL A 42 -14.77 -12.28 7.38
CA VAL A 42 -14.24 -11.54 6.23
C VAL A 42 -14.80 -10.13 6.33
N ARG A 43 -13.97 -9.19 6.78
CA ARG A 43 -14.31 -7.76 6.84
C ARG A 43 -14.50 -7.15 5.47
N ASP A 44 -15.24 -6.05 5.43
CA ASP A 44 -15.40 -5.28 4.20
C ASP A 44 -14.04 -4.88 3.62
N LYS A 45 -13.92 -5.01 2.30
CA LYS A 45 -12.71 -4.74 1.51
C LYS A 45 -11.53 -5.68 1.80
N SER A 46 -11.78 -6.85 2.39
CA SER A 46 -10.73 -7.85 2.65
C SER A 46 -10.14 -8.36 1.36
N LEU A 47 -8.80 -8.36 1.27
CA LEU A 47 -8.16 -9.24 0.31
C LEU A 47 -8.34 -10.67 0.76
N VAL A 48 -8.85 -11.47 -0.14
CA VAL A 48 -9.03 -12.89 0.06
C VAL A 48 -8.61 -13.64 -1.18
N ILE A 49 -8.38 -14.93 -1.02
CA ILE A 49 -8.37 -15.86 -2.14
C ILE A 49 -9.74 -16.53 -2.16
N TYR A 50 -10.58 -16.23 -3.13
CA TYR A 50 -11.86 -16.91 -3.30
C TYR A 50 -11.79 -17.91 -4.46
N TYR A 51 -12.57 -18.98 -4.34
CA TYR A 51 -12.57 -20.08 -5.31
C TYR A 51 -13.92 -20.13 -5.99
N PRO A 52 -14.14 -19.42 -7.11
CA PRO A 52 -15.46 -19.26 -7.73
C PRO A 52 -16.13 -20.60 -8.06
N ASP A 53 -15.34 -21.60 -8.46
CA ASP A 53 -15.82 -22.94 -8.84
C ASP A 53 -16.35 -23.76 -7.65
N THR A 54 -16.11 -23.32 -6.42
CA THR A 54 -16.68 -23.95 -5.21
C THR A 54 -18.09 -23.48 -4.90
N ARG A 55 -18.61 -22.48 -5.63
CA ARG A 55 -19.92 -21.90 -5.34
C ARG A 55 -21.02 -22.95 -5.48
N ASN A 56 -21.69 -23.26 -4.37
CA ASN A 56 -22.82 -24.19 -4.39
C ASN A 56 -24.14 -23.50 -4.79
N ASN A 57 -25.19 -24.30 -4.97
CA ASN A 57 -26.51 -23.81 -5.37
C ASN A 57 -27.15 -22.86 -4.35
N ASP A 58 -26.77 -22.98 -3.07
CA ASP A 58 -27.22 -22.12 -1.98
C ASP A 58 -26.39 -20.83 -1.85
N GLY A 59 -25.47 -20.58 -2.80
CA GLY A 59 -24.68 -19.35 -2.84
C GLY A 59 -23.51 -19.28 -1.85
N TRP A 60 -23.08 -20.41 -1.28
CA TRP A 60 -21.87 -20.47 -0.46
C TRP A 60 -20.64 -20.72 -1.32
N VAL A 61 -19.55 -20.00 -1.06
CA VAL A 61 -18.27 -20.12 -1.77
C VAL A 61 -17.12 -20.20 -0.76
N TRP A 62 -16.09 -20.96 -1.11
CA TRP A 62 -14.87 -21.10 -0.32
C TRP A 62 -13.97 -19.88 -0.47
N VAL A 63 -13.47 -19.41 0.66
CA VAL A 63 -12.60 -18.23 0.79
C VAL A 63 -11.48 -18.53 1.77
N GLU A 64 -10.28 -18.05 1.46
CA GLU A 64 -9.09 -18.12 2.31
C GLU A 64 -8.58 -16.72 2.64
N GLN A 65 -8.32 -16.47 3.92
CA GLN A 65 -7.76 -15.22 4.44
C GLN A 65 -6.92 -15.51 5.69
N ASN A 66 -5.73 -14.89 5.80
CA ASN A 66 -4.87 -14.94 7.00
C ASN A 66 -4.61 -16.38 7.50
N GLY A 67 -4.41 -17.33 6.58
CA GLY A 67 -4.16 -18.74 6.91
C GLY A 67 -5.40 -19.53 7.36
N ILE A 68 -6.59 -18.94 7.35
CA ILE A 68 -7.87 -19.58 7.67
C ILE A 68 -8.70 -19.73 6.39
N GLY A 69 -9.31 -20.89 6.19
CA GLY A 69 -10.20 -21.18 5.08
C GLY A 69 -11.60 -21.58 5.54
N GLY A 70 -12.62 -21.08 4.85
CA GLY A 70 -14.01 -21.37 5.17
C GLY A 70 -15.00 -20.90 4.11
N TRP A 71 -16.28 -20.99 4.44
CA TRP A 71 -17.38 -20.70 3.55
C TRP A 71 -18.02 -19.35 3.89
N VAL A 72 -18.24 -18.51 2.87
CA VAL A 72 -19.02 -17.28 2.97
C VAL A 72 -20.19 -17.33 1.99
N HIS A 73 -21.26 -16.61 2.29
CA HIS A 73 -22.45 -16.58 1.45
C HIS A 73 -22.44 -15.36 0.52
N THR A 74 -22.47 -15.58 -0.79
CA THR A 74 -22.39 -14.53 -1.84
C THR A 74 -23.56 -13.54 -1.82
N GLY A 75 -24.63 -13.85 -1.08
CA GLY A 75 -25.69 -12.88 -0.78
C GLY A 75 -25.26 -11.76 0.18
N TYR A 76 -24.07 -11.84 0.79
CA TYR A 76 -23.52 -10.82 1.69
C TYR A 76 -22.16 -10.28 1.28
N VAL A 77 -21.56 -10.85 0.23
CA VAL A 77 -20.25 -10.47 -0.28
C VAL A 77 -20.18 -10.63 -1.80
N ALA A 78 -19.64 -9.62 -2.47
CA ALA A 78 -19.18 -9.69 -3.85
C ALA A 78 -17.65 -9.72 -3.87
N PHE A 79 -17.06 -10.19 -4.97
CA PHE A 79 -15.61 -10.26 -5.13
C PHE A 79 -15.20 -9.44 -6.35
N GLU A 80 -14.33 -8.47 -6.13
CA GLU A 80 -13.66 -7.71 -7.18
C GLU A 80 -12.31 -8.37 -7.43
N ASP A 81 -12.17 -9.07 -8.57
CA ASP A 81 -10.93 -9.76 -8.96
C ASP A 81 -9.78 -8.75 -8.99
N VAL A 82 -8.79 -8.93 -8.11
CA VAL A 82 -7.50 -8.25 -8.24
C VAL A 82 -6.76 -9.00 -9.31
N ILE A 83 -6.46 -8.34 -10.43
CA ILE A 83 -5.68 -8.95 -11.53
C ILE A 83 -4.25 -9.19 -11.03
N SER A 84 -4.04 -10.30 -10.31
CA SER A 84 -2.72 -10.77 -9.92
C SER A 84 -2.13 -11.55 -11.09
N GLN A 85 -1.12 -10.96 -11.73
CA GLN A 85 -0.23 -11.73 -12.61
C GLN A 85 0.35 -12.93 -11.84
N PRO A 86 0.52 -14.09 -12.50
CA PRO A 86 0.98 -15.32 -11.87
C PRO A 86 2.31 -15.13 -11.15
N THR A 87 2.41 -15.68 -9.94
CA THR A 87 3.59 -15.68 -9.07
C THR A 87 4.58 -16.76 -9.51
N THR A 88 5.38 -16.44 -10.54
CA THR A 88 6.69 -17.06 -10.76
C THR A 88 7.67 -16.00 -11.28
N SER A 89 8.87 -15.97 -10.68
CA SER A 89 9.91 -14.93 -10.73
C SER A 89 9.65 -13.71 -9.85
N THR A 90 10.65 -13.34 -9.04
CA THR A 90 10.72 -12.09 -8.29
C THR A 90 10.34 -10.93 -9.21
N ARG A 91 9.14 -10.36 -9.03
CA ARG A 91 8.69 -9.23 -9.85
C ARG A 91 9.73 -8.12 -9.69
N PRO A 92 10.33 -7.62 -10.80
CA PRO A 92 11.31 -6.57 -10.69
C PRO A 92 10.70 -5.36 -10.00
N THR A 93 11.37 -4.84 -8.98
CA THR A 93 10.92 -3.64 -8.28
C THR A 93 11.61 -2.40 -8.88
N PRO A 94 11.03 -1.21 -8.72
CA PRO A 94 11.74 0.03 -9.04
C PRO A 94 13.05 0.23 -8.28
N TYR A 95 13.37 -0.62 -7.30
CA TYR A 95 14.55 -0.51 -6.44
C TYR A 95 15.66 -1.51 -6.80
N ASP A 96 15.42 -2.40 -7.76
CA ASP A 96 16.37 -3.44 -8.12
C ASP A 96 17.69 -2.84 -8.62
N ASN A 97 18.81 -3.31 -8.06
CA ASN A 97 20.17 -2.85 -8.37
C ASN A 97 20.38 -1.34 -8.16
N ALA A 98 19.64 -0.72 -7.23
CA ALA A 98 19.77 0.70 -6.91
C ALA A 98 20.32 0.94 -5.50
N VAL A 99 20.98 2.09 -5.34
CA VAL A 99 21.27 2.69 -4.04
C VAL A 99 20.52 4.01 -3.98
N ALA A 100 19.73 4.18 -2.92
CA ALA A 100 18.87 5.34 -2.74
C ALA A 100 19.33 6.22 -1.58
N LEU A 101 19.08 7.52 -1.71
CA LEU A 101 19.20 8.48 -0.62
C LEU A 101 17.81 8.98 -0.22
N TRP A 102 17.47 8.87 1.07
CA TRP A 102 16.24 9.41 1.64
C TRP A 102 16.41 10.90 1.90
N HIS A 103 15.62 11.72 1.22
CA HIS A 103 15.54 13.16 1.43
C HIS A 103 14.30 13.49 2.24
N TRP A 104 14.51 13.97 3.48
CA TRP A 104 13.44 14.38 4.39
C TRP A 104 12.93 15.79 4.08
N LYS A 105 13.81 16.79 4.10
CA LYS A 105 13.47 18.19 3.81
C LYS A 105 14.70 19.02 3.44
N GLY A 106 14.48 20.10 2.70
CA GLY A 106 15.48 21.04 2.21
C GLY A 106 16.25 21.75 3.33
N SER A 107 15.54 22.23 4.35
CA SER A 107 16.15 22.89 5.52
C SER A 107 17.09 21.98 6.35
N SER A 108 17.11 20.67 6.08
CA SER A 108 18.04 19.72 6.70
C SER A 108 19.30 19.44 5.87
N VAL A 109 19.47 20.09 4.72
CA VAL A 109 20.67 19.98 3.88
C VAL A 109 21.26 21.37 3.62
N PRO A 110 22.57 21.49 3.35
CA PRO A 110 23.23 22.80 3.18
C PRO A 110 23.02 23.43 1.80
N TYR A 111 22.13 22.88 0.96
CA TYR A 111 21.96 23.29 -0.43
C TYR A 111 20.70 24.15 -0.58
N SER A 112 20.80 25.21 -1.39
CA SER A 112 19.66 26.12 -1.61
C SER A 112 18.83 25.76 -2.82
N THR A 113 19.31 24.86 -3.69
CA THR A 113 18.57 24.38 -4.87
C THR A 113 18.64 22.88 -5.06
N ILE A 114 17.64 22.32 -5.74
CA ILE A 114 17.60 20.89 -6.10
C ILE A 114 18.83 20.53 -6.97
N ASP A 115 19.26 21.44 -7.84
CA ASP A 115 20.42 21.26 -8.72
C ASP A 115 21.73 21.14 -7.92
N GLN A 116 21.94 22.04 -6.95
CA GLN A 116 23.11 21.98 -6.06
C GLN A 116 23.12 20.68 -5.25
N PHE A 117 21.96 20.28 -4.72
CA PHE A 117 21.80 19.01 -4.01
C PHE A 117 22.12 17.80 -4.90
N ALA A 118 21.53 17.73 -6.10
CA ALA A 118 21.73 16.63 -7.04
C ALA A 118 23.19 16.52 -7.51
N ALA A 119 23.81 17.65 -7.85
CA ALA A 119 25.22 17.72 -8.24
C ALA A 119 26.13 17.21 -7.10
N ALA A 120 25.85 17.61 -5.86
CA ALA A 120 26.62 17.17 -4.71
C ALA A 120 26.47 15.66 -4.46
N VAL A 121 25.24 15.12 -4.52
CA VAL A 121 24.99 13.67 -4.41
C VAL A 121 25.81 12.92 -5.46
N LYS A 122 25.81 13.35 -6.72
CA LYS A 122 26.60 12.71 -7.78
C LYS A 122 28.11 12.80 -7.55
N ALA A 123 28.58 13.91 -6.98
CA ALA A 123 30.00 14.11 -6.72
C ALA A 123 30.53 13.24 -5.57
N VAL A 124 29.78 13.12 -4.47
CA VAL A 124 30.26 12.46 -3.24
C VAL A 124 29.76 11.02 -3.09
N ALA A 125 28.63 10.69 -3.70
CA ALA A 125 27.99 9.38 -3.64
C ALA A 125 27.64 8.88 -5.06
N PRO A 126 28.65 8.62 -5.92
CA PRO A 126 28.44 8.36 -7.35
C PRO A 126 27.58 7.11 -7.63
N ASN A 127 27.52 6.16 -6.70
CA ASN A 127 26.71 4.94 -6.78
C ASN A 127 25.23 5.15 -6.42
N VAL A 128 24.86 6.30 -5.85
CA VAL A 128 23.45 6.66 -5.65
C VAL A 128 22.82 6.92 -7.02
N THR A 129 21.72 6.21 -7.27
CA THR A 129 20.94 6.29 -8.51
C THR A 129 19.52 6.77 -8.27
N GLN A 130 19.08 6.82 -7.01
CA GLN A 130 17.73 7.22 -6.63
C GLN A 130 17.75 8.21 -5.47
N VAL A 131 16.80 9.15 -5.49
CA VAL A 131 16.49 10.01 -4.35
C VAL A 131 15.03 9.78 -4.00
N TRP A 132 14.79 9.42 -2.74
CA TRP A 132 13.46 9.20 -2.18
C TRP A 132 13.06 10.47 -1.44
N VAL A 133 12.20 11.28 -2.05
CA VAL A 133 11.85 12.63 -1.59
C VAL A 133 10.54 12.60 -0.80
N LYS A 134 10.54 13.18 0.41
CA LYS A 134 9.31 13.29 1.22
C LYS A 134 8.38 14.30 0.56
N VAL A 135 7.14 13.90 0.29
CA VAL A 135 6.16 14.78 -0.37
C VAL A 135 5.07 15.29 0.56
N SER A 136 4.74 14.54 1.61
CA SER A 136 3.74 14.96 2.59
C SER A 136 3.93 14.34 3.97
N ASP A 137 3.32 15.00 4.94
CA ASP A 137 3.10 14.52 6.30
C ASP A 137 1.61 14.69 6.64
N GLY A 138 0.92 13.56 6.78
CA GLY A 138 -0.54 13.52 6.82
C GLY A 138 -1.17 14.32 5.67
N PRO A 139 -2.18 15.15 5.92
CA PRO A 139 -2.90 15.88 4.89
C PRO A 139 -2.14 17.10 4.35
N ASN A 140 -0.89 17.32 4.77
CA ASN A 140 -0.12 18.51 4.44
C ASN A 140 1.04 18.17 3.50
N TRP A 141 1.21 18.99 2.47
CA TRP A 141 2.41 18.99 1.64
C TRP A 141 3.64 19.37 2.48
N MET A 142 4.82 18.87 2.12
CA MET A 142 6.05 19.13 2.88
C MET A 142 6.44 20.61 2.97
N GLY A 143 5.95 21.47 2.07
CA GLY A 143 6.15 22.92 2.13
C GLY A 143 5.52 23.62 3.35
N GLU A 144 4.67 22.94 4.12
CA GLU A 144 4.23 23.44 5.44
C GLU A 144 5.35 23.35 6.50
N TYR A 145 6.33 22.46 6.30
CA TYR A 145 7.41 22.16 7.25
C TYR A 145 8.80 22.48 6.70
N ASP A 146 8.86 23.02 5.50
CA ASP A 146 10.07 23.27 4.74
C ASP A 146 9.91 24.48 3.83
N GLU A 147 11.01 25.10 3.43
CA GLU A 147 10.99 26.33 2.64
C GLU A 147 12.08 26.33 1.56
N GLY A 148 11.95 27.27 0.62
CA GLY A 148 12.90 27.44 -0.48
C GLY A 148 12.73 26.44 -1.61
N ASP A 149 13.76 26.32 -2.44
CA ASP A 149 13.68 25.57 -3.71
C ASP A 149 13.47 24.06 -3.49
N LEU A 150 13.90 23.48 -2.37
CA LEU A 150 13.75 22.04 -2.13
C LEU A 150 12.34 21.66 -1.61
N ALA A 151 11.55 22.64 -1.13
CA ALA A 151 10.22 22.39 -0.60
C ALA A 151 9.25 21.85 -1.68
N ILE A 152 8.33 20.97 -1.27
CA ILE A 152 7.25 20.44 -2.11
C ILE A 152 5.93 21.05 -1.61
N ASN A 153 5.35 21.98 -2.37
CA ASN A 153 4.05 22.59 -2.07
C ASN A 153 2.91 22.01 -2.90
N GLY A 154 3.24 21.15 -3.87
CA GLY A 154 2.27 20.55 -4.76
C GLY A 154 2.89 19.88 -5.99
N PRO A 155 2.04 19.48 -6.96
CA PRO A 155 2.45 18.73 -8.15
C PRO A 155 3.56 19.39 -8.99
N GLN A 156 3.58 20.71 -9.09
CA GLN A 156 4.57 21.45 -9.89
C GLN A 156 5.98 21.34 -9.29
N ASP A 157 6.10 21.30 -7.96
CA ASP A 157 7.38 21.09 -7.30
C ASP A 157 7.88 19.66 -7.50
N VAL A 158 6.98 18.68 -7.52
CA VAL A 158 7.32 17.28 -7.87
C VAL A 158 7.87 17.20 -9.30
N ASP A 159 7.24 17.88 -10.27
CA ASP A 159 7.77 17.92 -11.64
C ASP A 159 9.17 18.52 -11.71
N ARG A 160 9.40 19.60 -10.96
CA ARG A 160 10.69 20.28 -10.89
C ARG A 160 11.77 19.37 -10.30
N TRP A 161 11.47 18.68 -9.21
CA TRP A 161 12.34 17.64 -8.64
C TRP A 161 12.64 16.53 -9.64
N VAL A 162 11.62 15.96 -10.29
CA VAL A 162 11.79 14.91 -11.30
C VAL A 162 12.70 15.40 -12.43
N GLN A 163 12.46 16.58 -12.97
CA GLN A 163 13.23 17.14 -14.08
C GLN A 163 14.71 17.31 -13.70
N VAL A 164 14.99 17.93 -12.55
CA VAL A 164 16.36 18.21 -12.11
C VAL A 164 17.09 16.91 -11.74
N LEU A 165 16.47 15.99 -11.00
CA LEU A 165 17.11 14.71 -10.71
C LEU A 165 17.44 13.94 -11.99
N ASN A 166 16.52 13.90 -12.96
CA ASN A 166 16.76 13.23 -14.24
C ASN A 166 17.93 13.85 -15.02
N SER A 167 18.13 15.18 -14.98
CA SER A 167 19.28 15.81 -15.66
C SER A 167 20.62 15.43 -15.03
N HIS A 168 20.62 14.96 -13.79
CA HIS A 168 21.79 14.41 -13.08
C HIS A 168 21.88 12.88 -13.11
N GLY A 169 20.98 12.22 -13.85
CA GLY A 169 20.90 10.76 -13.91
C GLY A 169 20.42 10.09 -12.61
N LEU A 170 19.68 10.83 -11.79
CA LEU A 170 19.04 10.35 -10.56
C LEU A 170 17.54 10.15 -10.79
N GLN A 171 17.00 9.05 -10.26
CA GLN A 171 15.57 8.77 -10.33
C GLN A 171 14.83 9.36 -9.13
N PHE A 172 13.65 9.92 -9.36
CA PHE A 172 12.75 10.39 -8.30
C PHE A 172 11.82 9.27 -7.84
N HIS A 173 11.80 9.04 -6.52
CA HIS A 173 10.80 8.23 -5.85
C HIS A 173 10.17 9.10 -4.75
N ALA A 174 8.86 8.98 -4.56
CA ALA A 174 8.17 9.69 -3.49
C ALA A 174 8.10 8.83 -2.23
N TRP A 175 8.07 9.48 -1.07
CA TRP A 175 7.57 8.87 0.16
C TRP A 175 6.75 9.87 0.96
N CYS A 176 5.83 9.36 1.78
CA CYS A 176 5.00 10.19 2.66
C CYS A 176 4.78 9.51 4.00
N VAL A 177 4.41 10.30 5.00
CA VAL A 177 3.96 9.79 6.30
C VAL A 177 2.44 9.86 6.34
N PRO A 178 1.71 8.74 6.12
CA PRO A 178 0.28 8.71 6.38
C PRO A 178 0.02 8.78 7.89
N THR A 179 -0.93 9.61 8.29
CA THR A 179 -1.34 9.75 9.70
C THR A 179 -2.75 9.25 9.94
N GLY A 180 -3.59 9.25 8.90
CA GLY A 180 -5.00 8.93 8.98
C GLY A 180 -5.83 10.01 9.69
N GLU A 181 -5.33 11.25 9.74
CA GLU A 181 -6.07 12.41 10.22
C GLU A 181 -7.21 12.77 9.27
N ASP A 182 -6.88 12.83 7.98
CA ASP A 182 -7.83 13.01 6.90
C ASP A 182 -7.40 12.10 5.74
N ILE A 183 -7.92 10.88 5.76
CA ILE A 183 -7.61 9.86 4.75
C ILE A 183 -7.96 10.31 3.32
N ASN A 184 -8.91 11.24 3.14
CA ASN A 184 -9.27 11.69 1.81
C ASN A 184 -8.23 12.70 1.29
N ALA A 185 -7.88 13.69 2.10
CA ALA A 185 -6.84 14.66 1.75
C ALA A 185 -5.47 14.00 1.55
N GLU A 186 -5.11 13.06 2.43
CA GLU A 186 -3.89 12.25 2.31
C GLU A 186 -3.85 11.46 0.99
N ALA A 187 -4.96 10.80 0.64
CA ALA A 187 -5.05 10.03 -0.60
C ALA A 187 -5.00 10.93 -1.85
N ASP A 188 -5.56 12.12 -1.78
CA ASP A 188 -5.56 13.11 -2.88
C ASP A 188 -4.14 13.61 -3.16
N ILE A 189 -3.35 13.88 -2.12
CA ILE A 189 -1.92 14.23 -2.25
C ILE A 189 -1.15 13.07 -2.88
N ILE A 190 -1.28 11.86 -2.34
CA ILE A 190 -0.60 10.66 -2.85
C ILE A 190 -0.93 10.46 -4.34
N ALA A 191 -2.21 10.56 -4.71
CA ALA A 191 -2.61 10.41 -6.10
C ALA A 191 -2.07 11.54 -7.00
N ALA A 192 -2.05 12.79 -6.52
CA ALA A 192 -1.48 13.90 -7.26
C ALA A 192 0.01 13.70 -7.56
N VAL A 193 0.76 13.08 -6.65
CA VAL A 193 2.18 12.71 -6.83
C VAL A 193 2.35 11.49 -7.74
N CYS A 194 1.64 10.40 -7.51
CA CYS A 194 1.78 9.15 -8.27
C CYS A 194 1.40 9.29 -9.75
N ASN A 195 0.58 10.28 -10.10
CA ASN A 195 0.22 10.58 -11.48
C ASN A 195 1.22 11.49 -12.21
N ARG A 196 2.30 11.95 -11.55
CA ARG A 196 3.32 12.77 -12.21
C ARG A 196 4.23 11.92 -13.07
N SER A 197 4.51 12.39 -14.28
CA SER A 197 5.47 11.74 -15.18
C SER A 197 6.85 11.72 -14.53
N GLY A 198 7.51 10.55 -14.53
CA GLY A 198 8.86 10.36 -14.00
C GLY A 198 8.94 10.03 -12.50
N VAL A 199 7.84 10.07 -11.75
CA VAL A 199 7.78 9.48 -10.41
C VAL A 199 7.75 7.96 -10.53
N ARG A 200 8.71 7.27 -9.89
CA ARG A 200 8.92 5.83 -10.07
C ARG A 200 8.19 4.94 -9.06
N SER A 201 7.93 5.44 -7.85
CA SER A 201 7.20 4.74 -6.80
C SER A 201 6.71 5.71 -5.73
N MET A 202 5.83 5.20 -4.85
CA MET A 202 5.46 5.83 -3.58
C MET A 202 5.81 4.88 -2.44
N ILE A 203 6.42 5.38 -1.37
CA ILE A 203 6.61 4.62 -0.12
C ILE A 203 5.75 5.26 0.97
N LEU A 204 4.92 4.45 1.62
CA LEU A 204 4.14 4.85 2.78
C LEU A 204 4.96 4.54 4.04
N ASP A 205 5.36 5.56 4.77
CA ASP A 205 6.13 5.40 6.01
C ASP A 205 5.19 5.25 7.20
N VAL A 206 4.85 3.99 7.50
CA VAL A 206 3.85 3.61 8.50
C VAL A 206 4.57 3.16 9.77
N GLU A 207 4.68 4.07 10.73
CA GLU A 207 5.37 3.82 12.00
C GLU A 207 4.41 3.75 13.21
N PRO A 208 4.82 3.08 14.29
CA PRO A 208 4.00 2.87 15.49
C PRO A 208 4.01 4.05 16.49
N TYR A 209 4.65 5.17 16.15
CA TYR A 209 4.89 6.28 17.10
C TYR A 209 3.82 7.38 17.03
N ALA A 210 3.79 8.21 18.06
CA ALA A 210 2.96 9.40 18.08
C ALA A 210 3.32 10.33 16.89
N GLY A 211 2.29 10.79 16.18
CA GLY A 211 2.46 11.59 14.96
C GLY A 211 2.31 10.79 13.66
N PHE A 212 2.39 9.47 13.71
CA PHE A 212 2.18 8.57 12.56
C PHE A 212 0.74 8.04 12.53
N TRP A 213 0.52 6.87 11.93
CA TRP A 213 -0.80 6.28 11.71
C TRP A 213 -1.59 6.12 13.03
N ARG A 214 -2.63 6.94 13.20
CA ARG A 214 -3.46 7.00 14.42
C ARG A 214 -4.91 6.61 14.21
N ALA A 215 -5.33 6.39 12.97
CA ALA A 215 -6.73 6.12 12.64
C ALA A 215 -7.20 4.69 12.97
N GLY A 216 -6.28 3.83 13.42
CA GLY A 216 -6.58 2.43 13.73
C GLY A 216 -6.73 1.56 12.47
N ARG A 217 -7.26 0.36 12.65
CA ARG A 217 -7.33 -0.66 11.60
C ARG A 217 -8.32 -0.30 10.48
N ASP A 218 -9.53 0.12 10.84
CA ASP A 218 -10.67 0.19 9.93
C ASP A 218 -10.48 1.17 8.74
N PRO A 219 -9.82 2.35 8.91
CA PRO A 219 -9.65 3.31 7.81
C PRO A 219 -8.59 2.93 6.75
N ILE A 220 -7.74 1.94 7.00
CA ILE A 220 -6.61 1.58 6.11
C ILE A 220 -7.10 1.17 4.72
N ARG A 221 -8.12 0.30 4.65
CA ARG A 221 -8.60 -0.20 3.35
C ARG A 221 -9.34 0.85 2.54
N PRO A 222 -10.30 1.62 3.12
CA PRO A 222 -10.87 2.76 2.41
C PRO A 222 -9.82 3.72 1.87
N PHE A 223 -8.80 4.03 2.68
CA PHE A 223 -7.67 4.87 2.28
C PHE A 223 -6.91 4.30 1.09
N MET A 224 -6.47 3.04 1.18
CA MET A 224 -5.68 2.39 0.13
C MET A 224 -6.48 2.11 -1.15
N MET A 225 -7.76 1.77 -1.03
CA MET A 225 -8.65 1.63 -2.20
C MET A 225 -8.81 2.95 -2.95
N ARG A 226 -9.04 4.05 -2.22
CA ARG A 226 -9.12 5.37 -2.82
C ARG A 226 -7.84 5.70 -3.58
N ILE A 227 -6.67 5.47 -2.98
CA ILE A 227 -5.38 5.64 -3.66
C ILE A 227 -5.32 4.80 -4.94
N ARG A 228 -5.59 3.49 -4.84
CA ARG A 228 -5.49 2.56 -5.97
C ARG A 228 -6.46 2.88 -7.12
N GLN A 229 -7.63 3.44 -6.83
CA GLN A 229 -8.58 3.89 -7.84
C GLN A 229 -8.15 5.18 -8.57
N MET A 230 -7.27 5.99 -7.97
CA MET A 230 -6.86 7.29 -8.50
C MET A 230 -5.48 7.28 -9.17
N ILE A 231 -4.70 6.21 -9.05
CA ILE A 231 -3.35 6.10 -9.61
C ILE A 231 -3.28 5.05 -10.73
N PRO A 232 -2.21 5.00 -11.53
CA PRO A 232 -2.05 3.96 -12.54
C PRO A 232 -2.08 2.56 -11.91
N ASP A 233 -2.84 1.64 -12.53
CA ASP A 233 -3.10 0.27 -12.03
C ASP A 233 -1.83 -0.46 -11.54
N ARG A 234 -0.73 -0.31 -12.29
CA ARG A 234 0.56 -0.99 -12.00
C ARG A 234 1.58 -0.13 -11.26
N PHE A 235 1.17 1.01 -10.71
CA PHE A 235 2.09 1.89 -9.98
C PHE A 235 2.60 1.20 -8.71
N HIS A 236 3.91 1.30 -8.46
CA HIS A 236 4.54 0.61 -7.33
C HIS A 236 4.34 1.41 -6.04
N ILE A 237 3.69 0.79 -5.05
CA ILE A 237 3.60 1.32 -3.67
C ILE A 237 4.40 0.41 -2.75
N GLY A 238 5.36 0.95 -2.04
CA GLY A 238 6.04 0.30 -0.92
C GLY A 238 5.48 0.75 0.42
N MET A 239 5.72 -0.04 1.46
CA MET A 239 5.49 0.37 2.85
C MET A 239 6.81 0.30 3.60
N SER A 240 7.18 1.38 4.26
CA SER A 240 8.27 1.44 5.23
C SER A 240 7.68 1.31 6.63
N MET A 241 8.38 0.61 7.52
CA MET A 241 7.95 0.44 8.90
C MET A 241 9.10 0.02 9.81
N ASP A 242 8.86 0.19 11.11
CA ASP A 242 9.65 -0.44 12.15
C ASP A 242 9.40 -1.97 12.17
N PRO A 243 10.42 -2.82 11.98
CA PRO A 243 10.24 -4.27 11.86
C PRO A 243 10.19 -5.01 13.19
N ARG A 244 10.27 -4.32 14.33
CA ARG A 244 10.37 -4.99 15.63
C ARG A 244 9.03 -5.68 15.97
N PRO A 245 9.02 -6.95 16.41
CA PRO A 245 7.79 -7.74 16.49
C PRO A 245 6.68 -7.14 17.35
N TRP A 246 7.02 -6.39 18.40
CA TRP A 246 6.05 -5.75 19.29
C TRP A 246 5.32 -4.55 18.65
N HIS A 247 5.75 -4.10 17.46
CA HIS A 247 5.07 -3.08 16.68
C HIS A 247 4.14 -3.65 15.60
N TYR A 248 4.19 -4.96 15.31
CA TYR A 248 3.41 -5.59 14.24
C TYR A 248 1.92 -5.26 14.36
N ASP A 249 1.32 -5.49 15.53
CA ASP A 249 -0.11 -5.29 15.73
C ASP A 249 -0.51 -3.81 15.77
N SER A 250 0.43 -2.88 15.98
CA SER A 250 0.15 -1.45 16.08
C SER A 250 -0.01 -0.74 14.73
N ILE A 251 0.55 -1.33 13.66
CA ILE A 251 0.49 -0.78 12.30
C ILE A 251 -0.39 -1.61 11.35
N PHE A 252 -0.96 -2.73 11.82
CA PHE A 252 -1.92 -3.56 11.08
C PHE A 252 -1.44 -3.96 9.65
N PRO A 253 -0.23 -4.54 9.49
CA PRO A 253 0.40 -4.80 8.20
C PRO A 253 -0.49 -5.59 7.23
N ASP A 254 -1.27 -6.55 7.73
CA ASP A 254 -2.22 -7.35 6.95
C ASP A 254 -3.28 -6.52 6.21
N GLU A 255 -3.59 -5.32 6.69
CA GLU A 255 -4.55 -4.42 6.05
C GLU A 255 -3.93 -3.63 4.89
N TRP A 256 -2.61 -3.43 4.90
CA TRP A 256 -1.86 -2.71 3.86
C TRP A 256 -1.39 -3.65 2.75
N LEU A 257 -0.97 -4.87 3.12
CA LEU A 257 -0.38 -5.87 2.23
C LEU A 257 -1.11 -6.04 0.88
N PRO A 258 -2.45 -6.01 0.81
CA PRO A 258 -3.16 -6.14 -0.45
C PRO A 258 -2.91 -5.04 -1.47
N PHE A 259 -2.53 -3.86 -0.98
CA PHE A 259 -2.47 -2.64 -1.76
C PHE A 259 -1.02 -2.17 -1.96
N ILE A 260 -0.03 -2.92 -1.49
CA ILE A 260 1.39 -2.61 -1.63
C ILE A 260 2.13 -3.71 -2.39
N ASN A 261 3.30 -3.38 -2.90
CA ASN A 261 4.12 -4.23 -3.76
C ASN A 261 5.43 -4.65 -3.10
N SER A 262 5.89 -3.91 -2.08
CA SER A 262 7.11 -4.22 -1.33
C SER A 262 7.04 -3.68 0.10
N VAL A 263 7.86 -4.26 0.96
CA VAL A 263 8.04 -3.86 2.36
C VAL A 263 9.50 -3.45 2.55
N HIS A 264 9.73 -2.32 3.24
CA HIS A 264 11.04 -1.71 3.47
C HIS A 264 11.27 -1.52 4.99
N PRO A 265 11.80 -2.53 5.68
CA PRO A 265 12.12 -2.45 7.11
C PRO A 265 13.13 -1.33 7.41
N GLN A 266 12.82 -0.49 8.40
CA GLN A 266 13.80 0.43 8.98
C GLN A 266 14.77 -0.35 9.88
N VAL A 267 16.07 -0.10 9.75
CA VAL A 267 17.15 -0.79 10.48
C VAL A 267 18.04 0.16 11.25
#